data_AF-X6L3E6-F1
#
_entry.id   AF-X6L3E6-F1
#
_cell.length_a   1.000
_cell.length_b   1.000
_cell.length_c   1.000
_cell.angle_alpha   90.00
_cell.angle_beta   90.00
_cell.angle_gamma   90.00
#
_symmetry.space_group_name_H-M   'P 1'
#
loop_
_entity.id
_entity.type
_entity.pdbx_description
1 polymer ?
#
loop_
_entity_poly.entity_id
_entity_poly.type
_entity_poly.pdbx_seq_one_letter_code
_entity_poly.pdbx_strand_id
1 'polypeptide(L)'
;MAEPMNEELRRVIESDMAKWVRERIETLPEKARYRAYNAVRCLVWAGGIATLEDTKYREGERGYRVPATFMLTHALEEAVTALVMSAKASGYGRLAKKVNITDHYHKTTLSWLCAEVVHMLEESRPALSFDSENDQIVLRVEQDGEKVYQVATLGLLGARAPDGTALESLADTIIERHGGEEEVAKIVKDNGTGRNKLMYATDTGFLTGPPDLEYNLRKMAQTTMGVLWAAVDIAERKDERAQIMELILRTTVELKNVAFPPEKRCRVEAK
;
A
#
# COMPACT_ATOMS: atom_id res chain seq x y z
N MET A 1 -30.25 -3.40 8.29
CA MET A 1 -29.73 -4.26 7.20
C MET A 1 -28.28 -3.85 7.00
N ALA A 2 -27.33 -4.77 7.07
CA ALA A 2 -25.94 -4.48 6.72
C ALA A 2 -25.88 -4.11 5.22
N GLU A 3 -25.03 -3.14 4.85
CA GLU A 3 -24.83 -2.79 3.45
C GLU A 3 -24.32 -4.02 2.67
N PRO A 4 -24.80 -4.26 1.43
CA PRO A 4 -24.35 -5.38 0.63
C PRO A 4 -22.85 -5.23 0.32
N MET A 5 -22.09 -6.29 0.61
CA MET A 5 -20.64 -6.32 0.44
C MET A 5 -20.17 -7.73 0.13
N ASN A 6 -19.26 -7.86 -0.85
CA ASN A 6 -18.60 -9.11 -1.21
C ASN A 6 -17.92 -9.74 0.01
N GLU A 7 -18.08 -11.05 0.16
CA GLU A 7 -17.69 -11.80 1.35
C GLU A 7 -16.16 -11.81 1.58
N GLU A 8 -15.36 -11.89 0.52
CA GLU A 8 -13.90 -11.90 0.65
C GLU A 8 -13.37 -10.55 1.15
N LEU A 9 -13.95 -9.44 0.71
CA LEU A 9 -13.61 -8.12 1.23
C LEU A 9 -14.14 -7.94 2.66
N ARG A 10 -15.37 -8.40 2.94
CA ARG A 10 -15.99 -8.33 4.27
C ARG A 10 -15.13 -9.00 5.32
N ARG A 11 -14.67 -10.23 5.06
CA ARG A 11 -13.77 -10.98 5.95
C ARG A 11 -12.53 -10.20 6.36
N VAL A 12 -11.98 -9.40 5.43
CA VAL A 12 -10.81 -8.56 5.72
C VAL A 12 -11.21 -7.37 6.59
N ILE A 13 -12.18 -6.57 6.16
CA ILE A 13 -12.49 -5.29 6.84
C ILE A 13 -13.23 -5.45 8.17
N GLU A 14 -13.88 -6.60 8.39
CA GLU A 14 -14.57 -6.95 9.64
C GLU A 14 -13.72 -7.81 10.57
N SER A 15 -12.51 -8.18 10.17
CA SER A 15 -11.54 -8.81 11.08
C SER A 15 -11.21 -7.91 12.26
N ASP A 16 -10.86 -8.50 13.40
CA ASP A 16 -10.59 -7.73 14.62
C ASP A 16 -9.40 -6.78 14.47
N MET A 17 -8.34 -7.19 13.75
CA MET A 17 -7.23 -6.31 13.39
C MET A 17 -7.68 -5.13 12.52
N ALA A 18 -8.56 -5.35 11.54
CA ALA A 18 -9.07 -4.26 10.71
C ALA A 18 -9.97 -3.30 11.49
N LYS A 19 -10.81 -3.81 12.41
CA LYS A 19 -11.58 -2.98 13.34
C LYS A 19 -10.67 -2.12 14.21
N TRP A 20 -9.65 -2.74 14.81
CA TRP A 20 -8.64 -2.07 15.62
C TRP A 20 -7.95 -0.92 14.88
N VAL A 21 -7.53 -1.14 13.62
CA VAL A 21 -6.93 -0.10 12.78
C VAL A 21 -7.91 1.03 12.49
N ARG A 22 -9.16 0.70 12.15
CA ARG A 22 -10.19 1.70 11.80
C ARG A 22 -10.55 2.59 12.99
N GLU A 23 -10.63 2.03 14.19
CA GLU A 23 -10.90 2.79 15.42
C GLU A 23 -9.77 3.78 15.71
N ARG A 24 -8.52 3.39 15.42
CA ARG A 24 -7.33 4.24 15.61
C ARG A 24 -7.08 5.24 14.49
N ILE A 25 -7.88 5.27 13.42
CA ILE A 25 -7.80 6.33 12.41
C ILE A 25 -7.96 7.73 13.06
N GLU A 26 -8.67 7.83 14.17
CA GLU A 26 -8.83 9.08 14.93
C GLU A 26 -7.52 9.62 15.54
N THR A 27 -6.50 8.78 15.76
CA THR A 27 -5.21 9.21 16.29
C THR A 27 -4.33 9.86 15.21
N LEU A 28 -4.70 9.71 13.93
CA LEU A 28 -3.95 10.27 12.82
C LEU A 28 -4.07 11.80 12.75
N PRO A 29 -3.03 12.51 12.25
CA PRO A 29 -3.14 13.94 11.92
C PRO A 29 -4.31 14.22 10.97
N GLU A 30 -4.98 15.37 11.11
CA GLU A 30 -6.24 15.67 10.40
C GLU A 30 -6.26 15.32 8.91
N LYS A 31 -5.23 15.72 8.16
CA LYS A 31 -5.14 15.42 6.72
C LYS A 31 -4.94 13.93 6.45
N ALA A 32 -4.16 13.24 7.27
CA ALA A 32 -3.97 11.79 7.18
C ALA A 32 -5.27 11.04 7.51
N ARG A 33 -5.97 11.47 8.56
CA ARG A 33 -7.27 10.93 9.00
C ARG A 33 -8.32 10.98 7.88
N TYR A 34 -8.48 12.11 7.21
CA TYR A 34 -9.40 12.23 6.08
C TYR A 34 -9.10 11.23 4.95
N ARG A 35 -7.81 11.05 4.63
CA ARG A 35 -7.34 10.10 3.62
C ARG A 35 -7.57 8.64 4.05
N ALA A 36 -7.33 8.34 5.31
CA ALA A 36 -7.60 7.02 5.87
C ALA A 36 -9.10 6.65 5.82
N TYR A 37 -10.00 7.57 6.20
CA TYR A 37 -11.44 7.34 6.04
C TYR A 37 -11.86 7.16 4.59
N ASN A 38 -11.28 7.93 3.67
CA ASN A 38 -11.53 7.73 2.24
C ASN A 38 -11.07 6.35 1.76
N ALA A 39 -9.91 5.87 2.20
CA ALA A 39 -9.41 4.54 1.86
C ALA A 39 -10.40 3.46 2.30
N VAL A 40 -10.86 3.49 3.56
CA VAL A 40 -11.86 2.54 4.08
C VAL A 40 -13.16 2.62 3.30
N ARG A 41 -13.67 3.83 3.05
CA ARG A 41 -14.90 4.02 2.26
C ARG A 41 -14.78 3.47 0.84
N CYS A 42 -13.62 3.65 0.21
CA CYS A 42 -13.35 3.10 -1.12
C CYS A 42 -13.33 1.57 -1.13
N LEU A 43 -12.79 0.93 -0.09
CA LEU A 43 -12.88 -0.53 0.07
C LEU A 43 -14.34 -0.99 0.20
N VAL A 44 -15.14 -0.31 1.02
CA VAL A 44 -16.58 -0.61 1.17
C VAL A 44 -17.31 -0.50 -0.17
N TRP A 45 -17.07 0.58 -0.94
CA TRP A 45 -17.64 0.74 -2.27
C TRP A 45 -17.16 -0.33 -3.26
N ALA A 46 -15.88 -0.70 -3.25
CA ALA A 46 -15.37 -1.79 -4.08
C ALA A 46 -16.10 -3.11 -3.79
N GLY A 47 -16.24 -3.45 -2.50
CA GLY A 47 -16.94 -4.66 -2.07
C GLY A 47 -18.43 -4.64 -2.41
N GLY A 48 -19.09 -3.49 -2.30
CA GLY A 48 -20.49 -3.32 -2.69
C GLY A 48 -20.71 -3.44 -4.19
N ILE A 49 -19.86 -2.80 -5.01
CA ILE A 49 -19.90 -2.91 -6.48
C ILE A 49 -19.69 -4.37 -6.91
N ALA A 50 -18.76 -5.08 -6.27
CA ALA A 50 -18.47 -6.48 -6.57
C ALA A 50 -19.69 -7.40 -6.34
N THR A 51 -20.59 -7.09 -5.41
CA THR A 51 -21.83 -7.90 -5.23
C THR A 51 -22.78 -7.86 -6.42
N LEU A 52 -22.62 -6.87 -7.31
CA LEU A 52 -23.45 -6.72 -8.49
C LEU A 52 -23.02 -7.64 -9.64
N GLU A 53 -21.82 -8.21 -9.56
CA GLU A 53 -21.33 -9.18 -10.55
C GLU A 53 -22.21 -10.44 -10.57
N ASP A 54 -22.59 -10.96 -9.40
CA ASP A 54 -23.34 -12.21 -9.26
C ASP A 54 -24.84 -12.09 -9.57
N THR A 55 -25.37 -10.87 -9.69
CA THR A 55 -26.84 -10.64 -9.66
C THR A 55 -27.44 -10.09 -10.95
N LYS A 56 -26.62 -9.59 -11.90
CA LYS A 56 -27.15 -8.86 -13.08
C LYS A 56 -26.59 -9.27 -14.43
N TYR A 57 -25.53 -10.06 -14.49
CA TYR A 57 -24.80 -10.30 -15.74
C TYR A 57 -24.77 -11.79 -16.09
N ARG A 58 -24.87 -12.10 -17.40
CA ARG A 58 -24.69 -13.48 -17.90
C ARG A 58 -23.25 -13.92 -17.65
N GLU A 59 -23.03 -15.22 -17.51
CA GLU A 59 -21.68 -15.81 -17.45
C GLU A 59 -20.81 -15.24 -18.59
N GLY A 60 -19.79 -14.43 -18.22
CA GLY A 60 -18.89 -13.74 -19.15
C GLY A 60 -19.05 -12.20 -19.27
N GLU A 61 -20.13 -11.61 -18.75
CA GLU A 61 -20.34 -10.15 -18.74
C GLU A 61 -19.66 -9.52 -17.50
N ARG A 62 -18.35 -9.27 -17.61
CA ARG A 62 -17.45 -8.80 -16.52
C ARG A 62 -17.54 -7.29 -16.22
N GLY A 63 -18.74 -6.69 -16.29
CA GLY A 63 -18.92 -5.24 -16.27
C GLY A 63 -18.51 -4.54 -14.96
N TYR A 64 -18.72 -5.19 -13.81
CA TYR A 64 -18.48 -4.56 -12.50
C TYR A 64 -17.06 -4.78 -11.94
N ARG A 65 -16.24 -5.63 -12.58
CA ARG A 65 -14.85 -5.86 -12.16
C ARG A 65 -14.01 -4.61 -12.29
N VAL A 66 -14.15 -3.91 -13.42
CA VAL A 66 -13.46 -2.64 -13.69
C VAL A 66 -13.74 -1.60 -12.61
N PRO A 67 -14.99 -1.18 -12.35
CA PRO A 67 -15.26 -0.18 -11.32
C PRO A 67 -14.89 -0.67 -9.90
N ALA A 68 -15.04 -1.96 -9.57
CA ALA A 68 -14.57 -2.49 -8.30
C ALA A 68 -13.05 -2.37 -8.15
N THR A 69 -12.28 -2.77 -9.17
CA THR A 69 -10.82 -2.64 -9.19
C THR A 69 -10.37 -1.18 -9.16
N PHE A 70 -11.05 -0.27 -9.86
CA PHE A 70 -10.78 1.17 -9.77
C PHE A 70 -10.87 1.65 -8.31
N MET A 71 -11.93 1.24 -7.60
CA MET A 71 -12.14 1.61 -6.20
C MET A 71 -11.09 0.99 -5.27
N LEU A 72 -10.65 -0.25 -5.52
CA LEU A 72 -9.55 -0.89 -4.78
C LEU A 72 -8.22 -0.13 -4.97
N THR A 73 -7.86 0.20 -6.21
CA THR A 73 -6.64 0.97 -6.49
C THR A 73 -6.71 2.35 -5.84
N HIS A 74 -7.86 3.00 -5.89
CA HIS A 74 -8.04 4.30 -5.24
C HIS A 74 -7.95 4.21 -3.71
N ALA A 75 -8.47 3.13 -3.10
CA ALA A 75 -8.35 2.90 -1.67
C ALA A 75 -6.88 2.83 -1.22
N LEU A 76 -6.06 2.07 -1.96
CA LEU A 76 -4.62 1.97 -1.67
C LEU A 76 -3.89 3.31 -1.85
N GLU A 77 -4.21 4.07 -2.90
CA GLU A 77 -3.66 5.42 -3.12
C GLU A 77 -3.97 6.38 -1.96
N GLU A 78 -5.19 6.34 -1.42
CA GLU A 78 -5.58 7.15 -0.27
C GLU A 78 -4.88 6.67 1.01
N ALA A 79 -4.72 5.35 1.20
CA ALA A 79 -4.00 4.79 2.34
C ALA A 79 -2.51 5.18 2.35
N VAL A 80 -1.82 5.11 1.21
CA VAL A 80 -0.41 5.56 1.14
C VAL A 80 -0.28 7.08 1.30
N THR A 81 -1.30 7.83 0.90
CA THR A 81 -1.36 9.27 1.15
C THR A 81 -1.48 9.54 2.66
N ALA A 82 -2.31 8.78 3.37
CA ALA A 82 -2.41 8.84 4.83
C ALA A 82 -1.06 8.52 5.49
N LEU A 83 -0.38 7.43 5.06
CA LEU A 83 0.95 7.04 5.54
C LEU A 83 1.98 8.17 5.39
N VAL A 84 2.09 8.78 4.21
CA VAL A 84 3.04 9.89 3.98
C VAL A 84 2.70 11.10 4.84
N MET A 85 1.41 11.40 5.05
CA MET A 85 0.98 12.51 5.90
C MET A 85 1.30 12.24 7.38
N SER A 86 1.08 11.01 7.87
CA SER A 86 1.51 10.59 9.21
C SER A 86 3.02 10.68 9.35
N ALA A 87 3.78 10.13 8.40
CA ALA A 87 5.24 10.20 8.40
C ALA A 87 5.78 11.65 8.44
N LYS A 88 5.12 12.58 7.74
CA LYS A 88 5.47 14.01 7.79
C LYS A 88 5.30 14.61 9.18
N ALA A 89 4.29 14.18 9.94
CA ALA A 89 3.99 14.66 11.29
C ALA A 89 4.80 13.94 12.39
N SER A 90 5.32 12.75 12.09
CA SER A 90 5.96 11.85 13.07
C SER A 90 7.48 11.69 12.93
N GLY A 91 8.20 12.77 12.61
CA GLY A 91 9.67 12.77 12.60
C GLY A 91 10.34 12.44 11.25
N TYR A 92 9.59 11.95 10.25
CA TYR A 92 10.13 11.63 8.92
C TYR A 92 10.00 12.77 7.90
N GLY A 93 9.65 13.99 8.36
CA GLY A 93 9.34 15.13 7.50
C GLY A 93 10.36 15.43 6.40
N ARG A 94 11.66 15.25 6.67
CA ARG A 94 12.73 15.47 5.67
C ARG A 94 12.65 14.49 4.50
N LEU A 95 12.41 13.21 4.76
CA LEU A 95 12.28 12.19 3.71
C LEU A 95 10.90 12.25 3.06
N ALA A 96 9.85 12.35 3.87
CA ALA A 96 8.47 12.32 3.38
C ALA A 96 8.10 13.54 2.52
N LYS A 97 8.78 14.68 2.66
CA LYS A 97 8.66 15.84 1.75
C LYS A 97 9.14 15.56 0.33
N LYS A 98 10.04 14.59 0.12
CA LYS A 98 10.52 14.21 -1.21
C LYS A 98 9.50 13.41 -2.00
N VAL A 99 8.59 12.71 -1.30
CA VAL A 99 7.45 12.03 -1.90
C VAL A 99 6.31 13.04 -2.08
N ASN A 100 6.15 13.50 -3.32
CA ASN A 100 5.06 14.41 -3.67
C ASN A 100 3.77 13.65 -3.95
N ILE A 101 2.88 13.53 -2.95
CA ILE A 101 1.60 12.83 -3.09
C ILE A 101 0.59 13.52 -4.02
N THR A 102 0.86 14.75 -4.47
CA THR A 102 0.07 15.40 -5.53
C THR A 102 0.56 15.04 -6.92
N ASP A 103 1.80 14.55 -7.05
CA ASP A 103 2.29 13.95 -8.28
C ASP A 103 1.73 12.52 -8.35
N HIS A 104 0.93 12.27 -9.40
CA HIS A 104 0.26 10.99 -9.57
C HIS A 104 1.28 9.84 -9.64
N TYR A 105 2.43 10.04 -10.29
CA TYR A 105 3.45 9.00 -10.43
C TYR A 105 4.08 8.63 -9.09
N HIS A 106 4.43 9.61 -8.25
CA HIS A 106 4.91 9.30 -6.90
C HIS A 106 3.88 8.52 -6.08
N LYS A 107 2.61 8.90 -6.15
CA LYS A 107 1.55 8.24 -5.40
C LYS A 107 1.33 6.79 -5.87
N THR A 108 1.32 6.55 -7.19
CA THR A 108 1.15 5.21 -7.75
C THR A 108 2.40 4.36 -7.55
N THR A 109 3.61 4.92 -7.65
CA THR A 109 4.86 4.22 -7.34
C THR A 109 4.89 3.80 -5.88
N LEU A 110 4.50 4.67 -4.94
CA LEU A 110 4.41 4.31 -3.53
C LEU A 110 3.35 3.23 -3.27
N SER A 111 2.19 3.33 -3.92
CA SER A 111 1.12 2.31 -3.81
C SER A 111 1.62 0.95 -4.24
N TRP A 112 2.29 0.88 -5.40
CA TRP A 112 2.92 -0.33 -5.90
C TRP A 112 4.01 -0.84 -4.95
N LEU A 113 4.93 0.02 -4.52
CA LEU A 113 5.99 -0.37 -3.58
C LEU A 113 5.44 -0.92 -2.26
N CYS A 114 4.39 -0.32 -1.70
CA CYS A 114 3.73 -0.85 -0.51
C CYS A 114 3.14 -2.25 -0.75
N ALA A 115 2.56 -2.50 -1.93
CA ALA A 115 2.08 -3.83 -2.31
C ALA A 115 3.23 -4.84 -2.44
N GLU A 116 4.36 -4.43 -3.03
CA GLU A 116 5.58 -5.26 -3.11
C GLU A 116 6.12 -5.58 -1.72
N VAL A 117 6.23 -4.60 -0.82
CA VAL A 117 6.69 -4.82 0.55
C VAL A 117 5.77 -5.77 1.31
N VAL A 118 4.44 -5.63 1.17
CA VAL A 118 3.49 -6.59 1.74
C VAL A 118 3.71 -7.99 1.17
N HIS A 119 3.95 -8.11 -0.14
CA HIS A 119 4.24 -9.40 -0.76
C HIS A 119 5.55 -10.03 -0.22
N MET A 120 6.62 -9.23 -0.06
CA MET A 120 7.87 -9.69 0.56
C MET A 120 7.66 -10.17 2.01
N LEU A 121 6.81 -9.47 2.78
CA LEU A 121 6.46 -9.90 4.13
C LEU A 121 5.66 -11.20 4.11
N GLU A 122 4.73 -11.39 3.16
CA GLU A 122 3.98 -12.65 3.03
C GLU A 122 4.89 -13.86 2.76
N GLU A 123 6.02 -13.68 2.05
CA GLU A 123 7.03 -14.73 1.85
C GLU A 123 7.61 -15.25 3.18
N SER A 124 7.75 -14.36 4.17
CA SER A 124 8.17 -14.71 5.54
C SER A 124 7.06 -15.26 6.45
N ARG A 125 5.80 -15.23 5.99
CA ARG A 125 4.60 -15.72 6.71
C ARG A 125 4.51 -15.27 8.17
N PRO A 126 4.53 -13.95 8.46
CA PRO A 126 4.40 -13.44 9.81
C PRO A 126 3.07 -13.88 10.41
N ALA A 127 3.12 -14.46 11.61
CA ALA A 127 1.93 -14.87 12.34
C ALA A 127 1.43 -13.70 13.18
N LEU A 128 0.50 -12.92 12.62
CA LEU A 128 -0.15 -11.79 13.29
C LEU A 128 -1.46 -12.23 13.95
N SER A 129 -1.76 -11.66 15.12
CA SER A 129 -3.05 -11.80 15.80
C SER A 129 -3.43 -10.52 16.53
N PHE A 130 -4.73 -10.34 16.76
CA PHE A 130 -5.22 -9.30 17.66
C PHE A 130 -5.26 -9.84 19.09
N ASP A 131 -4.63 -9.13 20.01
CA ASP A 131 -4.68 -9.37 21.46
C ASP A 131 -5.71 -8.41 22.07
N SER A 132 -6.88 -8.95 22.42
CA SER A 132 -8.01 -8.18 22.94
C SER A 132 -7.85 -7.77 24.40
N GLU A 133 -6.99 -8.44 25.17
CA GLU A 133 -6.74 -8.08 26.57
C GLU A 133 -5.90 -6.80 26.67
N ASN A 134 -4.92 -6.66 25.78
CA ASN A 134 -4.02 -5.51 25.74
C ASN A 134 -4.35 -4.51 24.62
N ASP A 135 -5.43 -4.76 23.87
CA ASP A 135 -5.89 -3.93 22.75
C ASP A 135 -4.77 -3.58 21.76
N GLN A 136 -4.10 -4.60 21.24
CA GLN A 136 -2.94 -4.44 20.35
C GLN A 136 -2.83 -5.56 19.31
N ILE A 137 -2.19 -5.26 18.19
CA ILE A 137 -1.79 -6.29 17.22
C ILE A 137 -0.44 -6.85 17.66
N VAL A 138 -0.34 -8.17 17.78
CA VAL A 138 0.88 -8.87 18.16
C VAL A 138 1.41 -9.71 16.99
N LEU A 139 2.73 -9.77 16.90
CA LEU A 139 3.49 -10.67 16.05
C LEU A 139 3.98 -11.83 16.90
N ARG A 140 3.69 -13.05 16.45
CA ARG A 140 4.28 -14.26 17.01
C ARG A 140 5.62 -14.53 16.32
N VAL A 141 6.67 -14.62 17.13
CA VAL A 141 8.03 -14.91 16.73
C VAL A 141 8.48 -16.20 17.40
N GLU A 142 9.31 -16.99 16.72
CA GLU A 142 9.97 -18.13 17.32
C GLU A 142 11.39 -17.71 17.71
N GLN A 143 11.71 -17.78 19.01
CA GLN A 143 13.01 -17.41 19.55
C GLN A 143 13.49 -18.57 20.44
N ASP A 144 14.66 -19.13 20.12
CA ASP A 144 15.27 -20.25 20.85
C ASP A 144 14.34 -21.47 21.04
N GLY A 145 13.43 -21.71 20.08
CA GLY A 145 12.45 -22.79 20.11
C GLY A 145 11.18 -22.48 20.93
N GLU A 146 11.08 -21.28 21.51
CA GLU A 146 9.89 -20.81 22.21
C GLU A 146 9.08 -19.82 21.35
N LYS A 147 7.75 -19.85 21.52
CA LYS A 147 6.84 -18.90 20.87
C LYS A 147 6.73 -17.65 21.73
N VAL A 148 7.29 -16.55 21.26
CA VAL A 148 7.21 -15.23 21.90
C VAL A 148 6.20 -14.37 21.13
N TYR A 149 5.42 -13.57 21.86
CA TYR A 149 4.51 -12.58 21.29
C TYR A 149 5.04 -11.20 21.60
N GLN A 150 5.19 -10.37 20.57
CA GLN A 150 5.62 -8.99 20.70
C GLN A 150 4.66 -8.07 19.97
N VAL A 151 4.54 -6.83 20.42
CA VAL A 151 3.70 -5.83 19.75
C VAL A 151 4.17 -5.66 18.32
N ALA A 152 3.28 -5.85 17.35
CA ALA A 152 3.59 -5.60 15.97
C ALA A 152 3.81 -4.09 15.79
N THR A 153 4.97 -3.72 15.26
CA THR A 153 5.32 -2.34 14.93
C THR A 153 6.27 -2.31 13.75
N LEU A 154 6.24 -1.24 12.96
CA LEU A 154 7.21 -0.99 11.91
C LEU A 154 8.65 -0.90 12.42
N GLY A 155 8.85 -0.61 13.72
CA GLY A 155 10.18 -0.64 14.34
C GLY A 155 10.85 -2.02 14.29
N LEU A 156 10.08 -3.09 14.14
CA LEU A 156 10.59 -4.46 13.97
C LEU A 156 11.02 -4.76 12.53
N LEU A 157 10.61 -3.92 11.58
CA LEU A 157 10.87 -4.12 10.17
C LEU A 157 12.10 -3.32 9.76
N GLY A 158 13.07 -4.04 9.21
CA GLY A 158 14.30 -3.50 8.67
C GLY A 158 14.85 -4.42 7.60
N ALA A 159 15.80 -3.90 6.83
CA ALA A 159 16.50 -4.69 5.83
C ALA A 159 18.00 -4.49 5.99
N ARG A 160 18.76 -5.57 5.82
CA ARG A 160 20.21 -5.59 5.95
C ARG A 160 20.84 -6.18 4.70
N ALA A 161 22.00 -5.64 4.32
CA ALA A 161 22.87 -6.24 3.33
C ALA A 161 23.51 -7.53 3.87
N PRO A 162 24.12 -8.37 3.01
CA PRO A 162 24.79 -9.61 3.44
C PRO A 162 25.90 -9.41 4.48
N ASP A 163 26.52 -8.23 4.50
CA ASP A 163 27.54 -7.84 5.49
C ASP A 163 26.96 -7.35 6.83
N GLY A 164 25.62 -7.38 6.99
CA GLY A 164 24.91 -6.96 8.19
C GLY A 164 24.63 -5.46 8.28
N THR A 165 25.12 -4.65 7.33
CA THR A 165 24.84 -3.20 7.30
C THR A 165 23.38 -2.92 6.98
N ALA A 166 22.84 -1.85 7.54
CA ALA A 166 21.45 -1.45 7.28
C ALA A 166 21.32 -0.94 5.84
N LEU A 167 20.37 -1.48 5.08
CA LEU A 167 20.08 -0.96 3.74
C LEU A 167 19.58 0.48 3.83
N GLU A 168 19.98 1.30 2.85
CA GLU A 168 19.49 2.66 2.67
C GLU A 168 18.24 2.73 1.78
N SER A 169 18.06 1.76 0.88
CA SER A 169 16.94 1.64 -0.05
C SER A 169 16.73 0.18 -0.44
N LEU A 170 15.51 -0.15 -0.86
CA LEU A 170 15.12 -1.40 -1.50
C LEU A 170 15.13 -1.31 -3.03
N ALA A 171 15.58 -0.20 -3.63
CA ALA A 171 15.47 0.02 -5.08
C ALA A 171 16.16 -1.08 -5.89
N ASP A 172 17.40 -1.41 -5.58
CA ASP A 172 18.15 -2.47 -6.28
C ASP A 172 17.44 -3.82 -6.18
N THR A 173 16.93 -4.16 -4.99
CA THR A 173 16.15 -5.39 -4.77
C THR A 173 14.87 -5.42 -5.61
N ILE A 174 14.16 -4.30 -5.72
CA ILE A 174 12.96 -4.18 -6.55
C ILE A 174 13.31 -4.27 -8.04
N ILE A 175 14.38 -3.59 -8.47
CA ILE A 175 14.86 -3.60 -9.85
C ILE A 175 15.24 -5.01 -10.27
N GLU A 176 15.99 -5.73 -9.44
CA GLU A 176 16.39 -7.11 -9.70
C GLU A 176 15.17 -8.05 -9.78
N ARG A 177 14.23 -7.96 -8.83
CA ARG A 177 13.01 -8.79 -8.81
C ARG A 177 12.14 -8.63 -10.05
N HIS A 178 12.16 -7.45 -10.68
CA HIS A 178 11.34 -7.14 -11.85
C HIS A 178 12.12 -7.19 -13.18
N GLY A 179 13.36 -7.70 -13.19
CA GLY A 179 14.11 -7.94 -14.41
C GLY A 179 14.87 -6.73 -14.98
N GLY A 180 15.11 -5.70 -14.16
CA GLY A 180 15.97 -4.56 -14.50
C GLY A 180 15.25 -3.21 -14.55
N GLU A 181 16.04 -2.15 -14.73
CA GLU A 181 15.56 -0.75 -14.68
C GLU A 181 14.51 -0.45 -15.75
N GLU A 182 14.63 -1.03 -16.94
CA GLU A 182 13.71 -0.80 -18.05
C GLU A 182 12.28 -1.28 -17.73
N GLU A 183 12.14 -2.47 -17.16
CA GLU A 183 10.84 -3.02 -16.81
C GLU A 183 10.24 -2.27 -15.62
N VAL A 184 11.04 -1.89 -14.62
CA VAL A 184 10.58 -1.02 -13.53
C VAL A 184 10.12 0.34 -14.06
N ALA A 185 10.87 0.95 -14.98
CA ALA A 185 10.48 2.22 -15.61
C ALA A 185 9.12 2.11 -16.31
N LYS A 186 8.88 1.00 -17.00
CA LYS A 186 7.62 0.69 -17.67
C LYS A 186 6.49 0.49 -16.67
N ILE A 187 6.69 -0.32 -15.62
CA ILE A 187 5.71 -0.53 -14.55
C ILE A 187 5.29 0.79 -13.91
N VAL A 188 6.26 1.66 -13.58
CA VAL A 188 5.97 2.98 -12.99
C VAL A 188 5.14 3.86 -13.93
N LYS A 189 5.49 3.89 -15.23
CA LYS A 189 4.73 4.66 -16.24
C LYS A 189 3.32 4.10 -16.45
N ASP A 190 3.20 2.78 -16.48
CA ASP A 190 1.92 2.09 -16.66
C ASP A 190 1.02 2.29 -15.45
N ASN A 191 1.53 2.14 -14.23
CA ASN A 191 0.78 2.40 -13.01
C ASN A 191 0.29 3.85 -12.92
N GLY A 192 1.12 4.82 -13.31
CA GLY A 192 0.73 6.24 -13.34
C GLY A 192 -0.35 6.59 -14.37
N THR A 193 -0.72 5.65 -15.25
CA THR A 193 -1.85 5.80 -16.19
C THR A 193 -2.91 4.72 -16.02
N GLY A 194 -2.64 3.70 -15.19
CA GLY A 194 -3.38 2.45 -15.11
C GLY A 194 -4.83 2.64 -14.68
N ARG A 195 -5.08 3.51 -13.70
CA ARG A 195 -6.43 3.80 -13.22
C ARG A 195 -7.31 4.44 -14.29
N ASN A 196 -6.74 5.34 -15.11
CA ASN A 196 -7.45 5.94 -16.24
C ASN A 196 -7.65 4.90 -17.34
N LYS A 197 -6.59 4.16 -17.71
CA LYS A 197 -6.67 3.07 -18.70
C LYS A 197 -7.78 2.08 -18.35
N LEU A 198 -7.93 1.72 -17.07
CA LEU A 198 -8.96 0.79 -16.58
C LEU A 198 -10.39 1.19 -16.99
N MET A 199 -10.69 2.50 -17.01
CA MET A 199 -12.04 3.04 -17.22
C MET A 199 -12.38 3.33 -18.69
N TYR A 200 -11.40 3.36 -19.59
CA TYR A 200 -11.61 3.71 -21.00
C TYR A 200 -11.46 2.49 -21.91
N ALA A 201 -12.22 2.48 -23.00
CA ALA A 201 -12.00 1.53 -24.09
C ALA A 201 -10.65 1.83 -24.76
N THR A 202 -9.97 0.77 -25.19
CA THR A 202 -8.75 0.85 -25.99
C THR A 202 -9.08 0.54 -27.45
N ASP A 203 -8.11 0.77 -28.34
CA ASP A 203 -8.20 0.35 -29.75
C ASP A 203 -8.37 -1.18 -29.91
N THR A 204 -8.14 -1.95 -28.84
CA THR A 204 -8.30 -3.40 -28.77
C THR A 204 -9.59 -3.85 -28.04
N GLY A 205 -10.45 -2.93 -27.62
CA GLY A 205 -11.76 -3.21 -27.01
C GLY A 205 -11.91 -2.70 -25.58
N PHE A 206 -12.85 -3.30 -24.83
CA PHE A 206 -13.12 -2.94 -23.44
C PHE A 206 -12.28 -3.79 -22.49
N LEU A 207 -11.69 -3.16 -21.48
CA LEU A 207 -11.06 -3.90 -20.39
C LEU A 207 -12.13 -4.61 -19.56
N THR A 208 -11.82 -5.84 -19.16
CA THR A 208 -12.77 -6.72 -18.44
C THR A 208 -12.42 -6.87 -16.95
N GLY A 209 -11.47 -6.08 -16.46
CA GLY A 209 -10.95 -6.17 -15.10
C GLY A 209 -10.12 -7.45 -14.85
N PRO A 210 -9.77 -7.74 -13.58
CA PRO A 210 -8.98 -8.93 -13.25
C PRO A 210 -9.76 -10.23 -13.53
N PRO A 211 -9.05 -11.33 -13.87
CA PRO A 211 -9.68 -12.63 -14.08
C PRO A 211 -10.27 -13.22 -12.78
N ASP A 212 -9.66 -12.92 -11.64
CA ASP A 212 -10.09 -13.32 -10.30
C ASP A 212 -10.33 -12.06 -9.45
N LEU A 213 -11.59 -11.60 -9.43
CA LEU A 213 -11.95 -10.39 -8.68
C LEU A 213 -11.90 -10.64 -7.17
N GLU A 214 -12.31 -11.81 -6.70
CA GLU A 214 -12.33 -12.18 -5.29
C GLU A 214 -10.93 -12.17 -4.66
N TYR A 215 -9.95 -12.79 -5.35
CA TYR A 215 -8.56 -12.71 -4.95
C TYR A 215 -8.06 -11.26 -4.90
N ASN A 216 -8.40 -10.46 -5.91
CA ASN A 216 -7.97 -9.06 -5.99
C ASN A 216 -8.58 -8.22 -4.86
N LEU A 217 -9.87 -8.38 -4.58
CA LEU A 217 -10.58 -7.75 -3.45
C LEU A 217 -9.90 -8.08 -2.13
N ARG A 218 -9.67 -9.37 -1.85
CA ARG A 218 -9.03 -9.81 -0.61
C ARG A 218 -7.63 -9.22 -0.46
N LYS A 219 -6.78 -9.40 -1.48
CA LYS A 219 -5.38 -8.96 -1.42
C LYS A 219 -5.25 -7.45 -1.31
N MET A 220 -5.96 -6.70 -2.15
CA MET A 220 -5.92 -5.23 -2.10
C MET A 220 -6.50 -4.69 -0.79
N ALA A 221 -7.55 -5.30 -0.24
CA ALA A 221 -8.06 -4.93 1.08
C ALA A 221 -7.04 -5.20 2.18
N GLN A 222 -6.36 -6.35 2.17
CA GLN A 222 -5.30 -6.69 3.14
C GLN A 222 -4.14 -5.69 3.04
N THR A 223 -3.63 -5.42 1.84
CA THR A 223 -2.57 -4.42 1.62
C THR A 223 -3.01 -3.04 2.09
N THR A 224 -4.22 -2.60 1.73
CA THR A 224 -4.73 -1.28 2.14
C THR A 224 -4.84 -1.17 3.66
N MET A 225 -5.38 -2.18 4.33
CA MET A 225 -5.46 -2.20 5.80
C MET A 225 -4.08 -2.26 6.46
N GLY A 226 -3.12 -2.99 5.89
CA GLY A 226 -1.74 -3.01 6.35
C GLY A 226 -1.05 -1.65 6.22
N VAL A 227 -1.30 -0.91 5.14
CA VAL A 227 -0.78 0.47 4.97
C VAL A 227 -1.45 1.44 5.94
N LEU A 228 -2.76 1.28 6.21
CA LEU A 228 -3.45 2.08 7.23
C LEU A 228 -2.92 1.78 8.63
N TRP A 229 -2.66 0.51 8.95
CA TRP A 229 -1.99 0.11 10.18
C TRP A 229 -0.61 0.78 10.29
N ALA A 230 0.19 0.77 9.23
CA ALA A 230 1.49 1.45 9.21
C ALA A 230 1.36 2.97 9.46
N ALA A 231 0.29 3.60 8.93
CA ALA A 231 0.03 5.01 9.18
C ALA A 231 -0.33 5.30 10.64
N VAL A 232 -1.06 4.39 11.30
CA VAL A 232 -1.40 4.43 12.73
C VAL A 232 -0.16 4.20 13.58
N ASP A 233 0.61 3.15 13.32
CA ASP A 233 1.83 2.82 14.08
C ASP A 233 2.83 3.99 14.08
N ILE A 234 3.07 4.62 12.92
CA ILE A 234 3.92 5.81 12.83
C ILE A 234 3.35 7.02 13.59
N ALA A 235 2.03 7.18 13.63
CA ALA A 235 1.40 8.29 14.36
C ALA A 235 1.50 8.09 15.88
N GLU A 236 1.25 6.87 16.36
CA GLU A 236 1.28 6.53 17.78
C GLU A 236 2.70 6.45 18.33
N ARG A 237 3.68 6.04 17.51
CA ARG A 237 5.10 5.95 17.85
C ARG A 237 5.89 7.15 17.34
N LYS A 238 5.35 8.33 17.57
CA LYS A 238 5.94 9.58 17.10
C LYS A 238 7.40 9.70 17.55
N ASP A 239 8.27 10.05 16.61
CA ASP A 239 9.71 10.23 16.80
C ASP A 239 10.51 8.94 17.11
N GLU A 240 9.85 7.77 17.24
CA GLU A 240 10.53 6.47 17.22
C GLU A 240 11.00 6.13 15.80
N ARG A 241 12.23 5.62 15.68
CA ARG A 241 12.81 5.26 14.39
C ARG A 241 12.30 3.89 13.92
N ALA A 242 11.74 3.86 12.72
CA ALA A 242 11.33 2.68 11.97
C ALA A 242 12.08 2.67 10.63
N GLN A 243 13.07 1.79 10.49
CA GLN A 243 13.94 1.74 9.30
C GLN A 243 13.13 1.54 8.02
N ILE A 244 12.11 0.67 8.05
CA ILE A 244 11.27 0.39 6.88
C ILE A 244 10.59 1.65 6.31
N MET A 245 10.25 2.64 7.15
CA MET A 245 9.66 3.89 6.68
C MET A 245 10.66 4.73 5.89
N GLU A 246 11.93 4.77 6.34
CA GLU A 246 13.01 5.44 5.62
C GLU A 246 13.27 4.78 4.26
N LEU A 247 13.32 3.44 4.25
CA LEU A 247 13.47 2.62 3.05
C LEU A 247 12.36 2.92 2.03
N ILE A 248 11.09 2.77 2.43
CA ILE A 248 9.93 2.99 1.55
C ILE A 248 9.95 4.40 0.93
N LEU A 249 10.22 5.44 1.72
CA LEU A 249 10.23 6.82 1.24
C LEU A 249 11.38 7.09 0.25
N ARG A 250 12.58 6.55 0.51
CA ARG A 250 13.74 6.70 -0.38
C ARG A 250 13.54 5.92 -1.67
N THR A 251 13.18 4.65 -1.56
CA THR A 251 12.93 3.76 -2.69
C THR A 251 11.83 4.32 -3.60
N THR A 252 10.76 4.90 -3.06
CA THR A 252 9.72 5.55 -3.89
C THR A 252 10.31 6.62 -4.82
N VAL A 253 11.20 7.46 -4.30
CA VAL A 253 11.83 8.54 -5.09
C VAL A 253 12.79 7.98 -6.12
N GLU A 254 13.57 6.97 -5.74
CA GLU A 254 14.52 6.29 -6.63
C GLU A 254 13.81 5.59 -7.80
N LEU A 255 12.79 4.77 -7.52
CA LEU A 255 12.00 4.08 -8.55
C LEU A 255 11.28 5.06 -9.48
N LYS A 256 10.79 6.19 -8.96
CA LYS A 256 10.24 7.25 -9.81
C LYS A 256 11.33 7.85 -10.71
N ASN A 257 12.54 8.06 -10.21
CA ASN A 257 13.64 8.63 -10.99
C ASN A 257 14.17 7.66 -12.05
N VAL A 258 14.06 6.35 -11.85
CA VAL A 258 14.32 5.35 -12.91
C VAL A 258 13.39 5.59 -14.10
N ALA A 259 12.10 5.81 -13.85
CA ALA A 259 11.12 6.07 -14.92
C ALA A 259 11.19 7.48 -15.53
N PHE A 260 11.53 8.47 -14.69
CA PHE A 260 11.56 9.90 -15.03
C PHE A 260 12.81 10.55 -14.43
N PRO A 261 13.99 10.36 -15.05
CA PRO A 261 15.24 10.90 -14.56
C PRO A 261 15.15 12.43 -14.44
N PRO A 262 15.74 13.03 -13.38
CA PRO A 262 15.79 14.48 -13.28
C PRO A 262 16.57 15.05 -14.48
N GLU A 263 16.11 16.17 -15.02
CA GLU A 263 16.83 16.88 -16.07
C GLU A 263 18.26 17.18 -15.59
N LYS A 264 19.26 16.73 -16.36
CA LYS A 264 20.65 17.12 -16.11
C LYS A 264 20.72 18.63 -16.25
N ARG A 265 20.86 19.35 -15.13
CA ARG A 265 21.19 20.78 -15.17
C ARG A 265 22.55 20.91 -15.86
N CYS A 266 22.56 21.28 -17.14
CA CYS A 266 23.75 21.80 -17.78
C CYS A 266 24.24 22.98 -16.93
N ARG A 267 25.33 22.78 -16.20
CA ARG A 267 26.10 23.90 -15.66
C ARG A 267 26.62 24.65 -16.87
N VAL A 268 25.95 25.74 -17.24
CA VAL A 268 26.57 26.74 -18.10
C VAL A 268 27.68 27.33 -17.24
N GLU A 269 28.92 26.90 -17.50
CA GLU A 269 30.10 27.57 -16.99
C GLU A 269 30.05 29.00 -17.52
N ALA A 270 29.76 29.94 -16.62
CA ALA A 270 29.91 31.36 -16.92
C ALA A 270 31.41 31.60 -17.18
N LYS A 271 31.74 31.98 -18.42
CA LYS A 271 33.05 32.52 -18.80
C LYS A 271 33.19 33.95 -18.31
#